data_AF-K0JIR2-F1
#
_entry.id   AF-K0JIR2-F1
#
_cell.length_a   1.000
_cell.length_b   1.000
_cell.length_c   1.000
_cell.angle_alpha   90.00
_cell.angle_beta   90.00
_cell.angle_gamma   90.00
#
_symmetry.space_group_name_H-M   'P 1'
#
loop_
_entity.id
_entity.type
_entity.pdbx_description
1 polymer ?
#
loop_
_entity_poly.entity_id
_entity_poly.type
_entity_poly.pdbx_seq_one_letter_code
_entity_poly.pdbx_strand_id
1 'polypeptide(L)'
;MSSGPEDINKNIDIDVSNVAESGDDEEKKRAESPPSEDDKIVTLSEFKKFLNLEGIDYDDDILLLTLESAISYCNKANETEYTRADCPSEVKFAILGLAAHYFETKTGEANQSEKAVLEGVHRLLAIAREKFTL
;
A
#
# COMPACT_ATOMS: atom_id res chain seq x y z
N MET A 1 -27.86 44.82 -16.79
CA MET A 1 -27.79 44.89 -15.32
C MET A 1 -27.40 43.50 -14.85
N SER A 2 -26.28 43.42 -14.13
CA SER A 2 -25.57 42.20 -13.76
C SER A 2 -26.21 41.57 -12.52
N SER A 3 -26.52 40.28 -12.59
CA SER A 3 -26.95 39.45 -11.45
C SER A 3 -25.80 39.35 -10.45
N GLY A 4 -26.00 39.86 -9.23
CA GLY A 4 -25.09 39.63 -8.11
C GLY A 4 -25.21 38.19 -7.58
N PRO A 5 -24.18 37.66 -6.91
CA PRO A 5 -24.24 36.31 -6.36
C PRO A 5 -25.10 36.28 -5.09
N GLU A 6 -25.89 35.22 -4.95
CA GLU A 6 -26.76 34.97 -3.79
C GLU A 6 -25.93 34.62 -2.54
N ASP A 7 -26.21 35.32 -1.44
CA ASP A 7 -25.63 35.08 -0.11
C ASP A 7 -26.12 33.74 0.47
N ILE A 8 -25.21 32.79 0.63
CA ILE A 8 -25.49 31.54 1.34
C ILE A 8 -25.35 31.80 2.83
N ASN A 9 -26.47 32.11 3.46
CA ASN A 9 -26.61 32.36 4.89
C ASN A 9 -26.20 31.11 5.71
N LYS A 10 -25.02 31.15 6.35
CA LYS A 10 -24.54 30.12 7.26
C LYS A 10 -25.20 30.27 8.62
N ASN A 11 -26.19 29.44 8.90
CA ASN A 11 -26.68 29.21 10.26
C ASN A 11 -26.62 27.69 10.53
N ILE A 12 -25.45 27.21 10.93
CA ILE A 12 -25.32 25.87 11.54
C ILE A 12 -25.23 26.12 13.03
N ASP A 13 -26.35 25.88 13.70
CA ASP A 13 -26.50 25.95 15.15
C ASP A 13 -26.05 24.60 15.72
N ILE A 14 -24.80 24.53 16.20
CA ILE A 14 -24.28 23.34 16.89
C ILE A 14 -24.40 23.60 18.38
N ASP A 15 -25.46 23.07 18.99
CA ASP A 15 -25.66 23.06 20.43
C ASP A 15 -24.69 22.04 21.05
N VAL A 16 -23.67 22.55 21.76
CA VAL A 16 -22.63 21.72 22.43
C VAL A 16 -22.88 21.66 23.94
N SER A 17 -24.12 21.39 24.32
CA SER A 17 -24.54 21.39 25.72
C SER A 17 -25.01 20.01 26.17
N ASN A 18 -24.12 19.29 26.86
CA ASN A 18 -24.31 18.00 27.56
C ASN A 18 -24.36 16.78 26.63
N VAL A 19 -23.58 15.72 26.85
CA VAL A 19 -23.74 14.70 27.91
C VAL A 19 -22.36 14.05 28.14
N ALA A 20 -21.71 14.35 29.27
CA ALA A 20 -21.68 13.55 30.50
C ALA A 20 -20.80 12.29 30.42
N GLU A 21 -19.68 12.41 31.11
CA GLU A 21 -18.76 11.41 31.64
C GLU A 21 -19.53 10.29 32.38
N SER A 22 -19.38 9.03 31.93
CA SER A 22 -19.41 7.82 32.77
C SER A 22 -19.27 6.57 31.91
N GLY A 23 -18.37 5.67 32.32
CA GLY A 23 -18.22 4.36 31.72
C GLY A 23 -16.80 3.82 31.86
N ASP A 24 -16.40 3.50 33.10
CA ASP A 24 -15.45 2.41 33.31
C ASP A 24 -16.03 1.16 32.64
N ASP A 25 -15.35 0.61 31.65
CA ASP A 25 -15.37 -0.82 31.39
C ASP A 25 -14.12 -1.21 30.61
N GLU A 26 -13.48 -2.27 31.11
CA GLU A 26 -12.25 -2.84 30.61
C GLU A 26 -12.33 -3.22 29.13
N GLU A 27 -11.65 -2.46 28.28
CA GLU A 27 -11.14 -3.02 27.04
C GLU A 27 -9.65 -2.71 26.96
N LYS A 28 -8.86 -3.63 27.52
CA LYS A 28 -7.46 -3.80 27.10
C LYS A 28 -7.49 -4.07 25.59
N LYS A 29 -7.47 -3.00 24.80
CA LYS A 29 -6.90 -3.02 23.47
C LYS A 29 -5.46 -3.47 23.68
N ARG A 30 -5.21 -4.77 23.54
CA ARG A 30 -3.90 -5.23 23.10
C ARG A 30 -3.65 -4.43 21.83
N ALA A 31 -2.79 -3.42 21.91
CA ALA A 31 -2.14 -2.92 20.73
C ALA A 31 -1.50 -4.17 20.12
N GLU A 32 -2.08 -4.68 19.05
CA GLU A 32 -1.38 -5.63 18.20
C GLU A 32 -0.10 -4.92 17.82
N SER A 33 1.02 -5.47 18.29
CA SER A 33 2.34 -5.02 17.84
C SER A 33 2.29 -4.96 16.32
N PRO A 34 2.83 -3.90 15.68
CA PRO A 34 2.88 -3.87 14.22
C PRO A 34 3.48 -5.18 13.72
N PRO A 35 2.97 -5.73 12.61
CA PRO A 35 3.48 -6.98 12.04
C PRO A 35 5.01 -6.89 11.97
N SER A 36 5.68 -7.94 12.45
CA SER A 36 7.13 -7.97 12.41
C SER A 36 7.59 -7.85 10.95
N GLU A 37 8.78 -7.30 10.70
CA GLU A 37 9.35 -7.28 9.32
C GLU A 37 9.29 -8.67 8.66
N ASP A 38 9.41 -9.73 9.46
CA ASP A 38 9.33 -11.13 9.04
C ASP A 38 7.92 -11.58 8.61
N ASP A 39 6.87 -10.83 8.93
CA ASP A 39 5.49 -11.13 8.51
C ASP A 39 5.12 -10.50 7.16
N LYS A 40 5.95 -9.59 6.63
CA LYS A 40 5.69 -8.93 5.35
C LYS A 40 5.82 -9.91 4.19
N ILE A 41 4.93 -9.77 3.19
CA ILE A 41 4.90 -10.60 1.97
C ILE A 41 6.27 -10.62 1.29
N VAL A 42 6.88 -9.44 1.21
CA VAL A 42 8.24 -9.16 0.76
C VAL A 42 8.87 -8.25 1.80
N THR A 43 10.04 -8.60 2.29
CA THR A 43 10.81 -7.79 3.25
C THR A 43 11.63 -6.72 2.53
N LEU A 44 12.05 -5.68 3.28
CA LEU A 44 12.95 -4.67 2.75
C LEU A 44 14.28 -5.28 2.29
N SER A 45 14.80 -6.30 3.00
CA SER A 45 16.03 -7.00 2.60
C SER A 45 15.87 -7.73 1.26
N GLU A 46 14.74 -8.39 1.02
CA GLU A 46 14.45 -9.05 -0.26
C GLU A 46 14.34 -8.03 -1.39
N PHE A 47 13.75 -6.86 -1.12
CA PHE A 47 13.65 -5.80 -2.10
C PHE A 47 15.01 -5.14 -2.42
N LYS A 48 15.84 -4.86 -1.41
CA LYS A 48 17.23 -4.40 -1.62
C LYS A 48 18.02 -5.39 -2.46
N LYS A 49 17.90 -6.69 -2.18
CA LYS A 49 18.50 -7.74 -3.00
C LYS A 49 18.02 -7.72 -4.45
N PHE A 50 16.72 -7.54 -4.66
CA PHE A 50 16.14 -7.43 -6.00
C PHE A 50 16.70 -6.24 -6.79
N LEU A 51 16.94 -5.11 -6.12
CA LEU A 51 17.54 -3.91 -6.71
C LEU A 51 19.08 -3.95 -6.80
N ASN A 52 19.74 -5.02 -6.33
CA ASN A 52 21.20 -5.09 -6.15
C ASN A 52 21.76 -3.97 -5.24
N LEU A 53 21.02 -3.62 -4.18
CA LEU A 53 21.39 -2.62 -3.17
C LEU A 53 21.90 -3.24 -1.85
N GLU A 54 22.23 -4.54 -1.82
CA GLU A 54 22.75 -5.19 -0.61
C GLU A 54 24.07 -4.56 -0.15
N GLY A 55 24.11 -4.10 1.10
CA GLY A 55 25.28 -3.43 1.67
C GLY A 55 25.48 -1.98 1.21
N ILE A 56 24.57 -1.43 0.41
CA ILE A 56 24.54 -0.01 0.05
C ILE A 56 23.68 0.72 1.08
N ASP A 57 24.25 1.77 1.67
CA ASP A 57 23.50 2.70 2.53
C ASP A 57 22.61 3.57 1.65
N TYR A 58 21.31 3.32 1.70
CA TYR A 58 20.29 4.01 0.93
C TYR A 58 19.16 4.44 1.86
N ASP A 59 18.35 5.40 1.42
CA ASP A 59 17.17 5.84 2.14
C ASP A 59 16.10 4.72 2.19
N ASP A 60 16.09 4.01 3.31
CA ASP A 60 15.20 2.90 3.57
C ASP A 60 13.73 3.32 3.61
N ASP A 61 13.42 4.58 3.95
CA ASP A 61 12.05 5.08 3.98
C ASP A 61 11.47 5.15 2.56
N ILE A 62 12.28 5.55 1.58
CA ILE A 62 11.87 5.56 0.16
C ILE A 62 11.62 4.14 -0.34
N LEU A 63 12.54 3.21 -0.05
CA LEU A 63 12.41 1.81 -0.45
C LEU A 63 11.18 1.18 0.19
N LEU A 64 10.95 1.43 1.48
CA LEU A 64 9.80 0.94 2.21
C LEU A 64 8.48 1.48 1.64
N LEU A 65 8.41 2.79 1.36
CA LEU A 65 7.22 3.41 0.80
C LEU A 65 6.86 2.82 -0.57
N THR A 66 7.85 2.60 -1.44
CA THR A 66 7.62 1.99 -2.77
C THR A 66 7.16 0.54 -2.65
N LEU A 67 7.74 -0.23 -1.72
CA LEU A 67 7.37 -1.61 -1.45
C LEU A 67 5.96 -1.74 -0.90
N GLU A 68 5.61 -0.95 0.11
CA GLU A 68 4.28 -0.95 0.73
C GLU A 68 3.20 -0.50 -0.26
N SER A 69 3.51 0.48 -1.11
CA SER A 69 2.62 0.90 -2.19
C SER A 69 2.36 -0.22 -3.20
N ALA A 70 3.42 -0.97 -3.58
CA ALA A 70 3.29 -2.08 -4.51
C ALA A 70 2.52 -3.28 -3.92
N ILE A 71 2.74 -3.59 -2.64
CA ILE A 71 1.97 -4.60 -1.89
C ILE A 71 0.48 -4.23 -1.89
N SER A 72 0.17 -2.99 -1.50
CA SER A 72 -1.21 -2.48 -1.46
C SER A 72 -1.88 -2.56 -2.83
N TYR A 73 -1.16 -2.15 -3.89
CA TYR A 73 -1.66 -2.26 -5.26
C TYR A 73 -1.97 -3.71 -5.66
N CYS A 74 -1.03 -4.63 -5.45
CA CYS A 74 -1.20 -6.01 -5.85
C CYS A 74 -2.33 -6.71 -5.07
N ASN A 75 -2.42 -6.49 -3.76
CA ASN A 75 -3.52 -7.03 -2.95
C ASN A 75 -4.88 -6.51 -3.43
N LYS A 76 -4.98 -5.20 -3.68
CA LYS A 76 -6.22 -4.59 -4.20
C LYS A 76 -6.58 -5.11 -5.58
N ALA A 77 -5.61 -5.17 -6.50
CA ALA A 77 -5.83 -5.70 -7.84
C ALA A 77 -6.25 -7.17 -7.81
N ASN A 78 -5.79 -7.91 -6.80
CA ASN A 78 -6.10 -9.32 -6.61
C ASN A 78 -7.32 -9.63 -5.73
N GLU A 79 -7.96 -8.61 -5.17
CA GLU A 79 -9.06 -8.75 -4.22
C GLU A 79 -8.75 -9.76 -3.10
N THR A 80 -7.47 -9.83 -2.70
CA THR A 80 -6.94 -10.82 -1.73
C THR A 80 -5.83 -10.17 -0.94
N GLU A 81 -5.85 -10.32 0.38
CA GLU A 81 -4.74 -9.95 1.26
C GLU A 81 -3.87 -11.18 1.53
N TYR A 82 -2.72 -11.24 0.86
CA TYR A 82 -1.77 -12.33 1.07
C TYR A 82 -0.97 -12.14 2.35
N THR A 83 -0.71 -13.24 3.05
CA THR A 83 0.33 -13.36 4.06
C THR A 83 1.63 -13.83 3.42
N ARG A 84 2.76 -13.72 4.13
CA ARG A 84 4.05 -14.24 3.65
C ARG A 84 4.01 -15.74 3.30
N ALA A 85 3.21 -16.51 4.04
CA ALA A 85 3.11 -17.97 3.94
C ALA A 85 2.24 -18.45 2.77
N ASP A 86 1.20 -17.70 2.41
CA ASP A 86 0.25 -18.08 1.36
C ASP A 86 0.46 -17.33 0.02
N CYS A 87 1.33 -16.31 0.00
CA CYS A 87 1.57 -15.50 -1.19
C CYS A 87 2.27 -16.30 -2.32
N PRO A 88 1.64 -16.44 -3.50
CA PRO A 88 2.26 -17.07 -4.67
C PRO A 88 3.52 -16.35 -5.13
N SER A 89 4.45 -17.11 -5.71
CA SER A 89 5.68 -16.54 -6.26
C SER A 89 5.41 -15.48 -7.33
N GLU A 90 4.40 -15.66 -8.17
CA GLU A 90 3.99 -14.68 -9.19
C GLU A 90 3.58 -13.34 -8.58
N VAL A 91 2.86 -13.37 -7.46
CA VAL A 91 2.45 -12.16 -6.75
C VAL A 91 3.66 -11.48 -6.11
N LYS A 92 4.59 -12.25 -5.53
CA LYS A 92 5.87 -11.71 -5.01
C LYS A 92 6.67 -11.01 -6.12
N PHE A 93 6.75 -11.61 -7.31
CA PHE A 93 7.42 -11.00 -8.46
C PHE A 93 6.70 -9.75 -8.97
N ALA A 94 5.36 -9.75 -8.99
CA ALA A 94 4.56 -8.58 -9.34
C ALA A 94 4.83 -7.41 -8.38
N ILE A 95 4.87 -7.68 -7.07
CA ILE A 95 5.20 -6.70 -6.03
C ILE A 95 6.61 -6.15 -6.24
N LEU A 96 7.62 -7.01 -6.39
CA LEU A 96 9.02 -6.58 -6.57
C LEU A 96 9.20 -5.73 -7.84
N GLY A 97 8.61 -6.16 -8.96
CA GLY A 97 8.69 -5.41 -10.22
C GLY A 97 8.00 -4.05 -10.16
N LEU A 98 6.82 -3.98 -9.53
CA LEU A 98 6.09 -2.73 -9.36
C LEU A 98 6.79 -1.78 -8.38
N ALA A 99 7.30 -2.30 -7.26
CA ALA A 99 8.06 -1.53 -6.28
C ALA A 99 9.33 -0.95 -6.92
N ALA A 100 10.06 -1.74 -7.71
CA ALA A 100 11.22 -1.28 -8.45
C ALA A 100 10.84 -0.17 -9.44
N HIS A 101 9.73 -0.31 -10.18
CA HIS A 101 9.28 0.76 -11.07
C HIS A 101 8.91 2.06 -10.33
N TYR A 102 8.26 1.96 -9.17
CA TYR A 102 7.98 3.14 -8.33
C TYR A 102 9.26 3.80 -7.84
N PHE A 103 10.23 2.99 -7.43
CA PHE A 103 11.55 3.46 -7.03
C PHE A 103 12.26 4.19 -8.17
N GLU A 104 12.40 3.54 -9.34
CA GLU A 104 13.02 4.11 -10.52
C GLU A 104 12.29 5.39 -11.00
N THR A 105 10.97 5.44 -10.86
CA THR A 105 10.18 6.65 -11.19
C THR A 105 10.51 7.80 -10.23
N LYS A 106 10.71 7.50 -8.95
CA LYS A 106 11.11 8.49 -7.94
C LYS A 106 12.56 8.97 -8.13
N THR A 107 13.46 8.10 -8.58
CA THR A 107 14.87 8.45 -8.86
C THR A 107 15.08 9.07 -10.25
N GLY A 108 14.10 8.98 -11.15
CA GLY A 108 14.21 9.47 -12.52
C GLY A 108 14.93 8.50 -13.47
N GLU A 109 15.04 7.23 -13.08
CA GLU A 109 15.75 6.16 -13.80
C GLU A 109 14.79 5.16 -14.47
N ALA A 110 13.47 5.42 -14.43
CA ALA A 110 12.46 4.53 -14.99
C ALA A 110 12.66 4.32 -16.51
N ASN A 111 12.97 3.07 -16.88
CA ASN A 111 13.22 2.68 -18.27
C ASN A 111 11.96 2.16 -18.99
N GLN A 112 10.91 1.84 -18.23
CA GLN A 112 9.63 1.38 -18.76
C GLN A 112 8.53 2.37 -18.43
N SER A 113 7.51 2.45 -19.28
CA SER A 113 6.32 3.22 -18.98
C SER A 113 5.48 2.50 -17.92
N GLU A 114 4.79 3.27 -17.08
CA GLU A 114 3.87 2.72 -16.06
C GLU A 114 2.87 1.74 -16.67
N LYS A 115 2.32 2.06 -17.85
CA LYS A 115 1.40 1.18 -18.56
C LYS A 115 2.00 -0.22 -18.84
N ALA A 116 3.24 -0.28 -19.34
CA ALA A 116 3.88 -1.55 -19.67
C ALA A 116 4.15 -2.38 -18.41
N VAL A 117 4.55 -1.73 -17.32
CA VAL A 117 4.77 -2.38 -16.02
C VAL A 117 3.46 -2.95 -15.48
N LEU A 118 2.37 -2.16 -15.50
CA LEU A 118 1.06 -2.60 -15.03
C LEU A 118 0.48 -3.76 -15.85
N GLU A 119 0.69 -3.78 -17.17
CA GLU A 119 0.32 -4.93 -18.00
C GLU A 119 1.07 -6.21 -17.58
N GLY A 120 2.37 -6.11 -17.28
CA GLY A 120 3.16 -7.22 -16.76
C GLY A 120 2.71 -7.70 -15.38
N VAL A 121 2.45 -6.76 -14.47
CA VAL A 121 1.91 -7.02 -13.12
C VAL A 121 0.58 -7.76 -13.21
N HIS A 122 -0.38 -7.24 -13.97
CA HIS A 122 -1.70 -7.88 -14.12
C HIS A 122 -1.61 -9.28 -14.72
N ARG A 123 -0.66 -9.52 -15.64
CA ARG A 123 -0.43 -10.86 -16.19
C ARG A 123 0.08 -11.83 -15.13
N LEU A 124 1.00 -11.42 -14.26
CA LEU A 124 1.48 -12.25 -13.15
C LEU A 124 0.35 -12.55 -12.15
N LEU A 125 -0.47 -11.55 -11.81
CA LEU A 125 -1.63 -11.74 -10.93
C LEU A 125 -2.65 -12.70 -11.53
N ALA A 126 -2.92 -12.62 -12.84
CA ALA A 126 -3.81 -13.57 -13.52
C ALA A 126 -3.29 -15.01 -13.45
N ILE A 127 -2.00 -15.23 -13.72
CA ILE A 127 -1.37 -16.56 -13.60
C ILE A 127 -1.50 -17.11 -12.17
N ALA A 128 -1.29 -16.25 -11.16
CA ALA A 128 -1.43 -16.65 -9.77
C ALA A 128 -2.85 -17.15 -9.46
N ARG A 129 -3.89 -16.47 -9.97
CA ARG A 129 -5.30 -16.89 -9.81
C ARG A 129 -5.59 -18.22 -10.50
N GLU A 130 -5.12 -18.38 -11.74
CA GLU A 130 -5.34 -19.61 -12.51
C GLU A 130 -4.77 -20.84 -11.80
N LYS A 131 -3.60 -20.70 -11.15
CA LYS A 131 -2.99 -21.78 -10.36
C LYS A 131 -3.78 -22.18 -9.10
N PHE A 132 -4.58 -21.27 -8.53
CA PHE A 132 -5.47 -21.61 -7.41
C PHE A 132 -6.76 -22.30 -7.86
N THR A 133 -7.14 -22.15 -9.13
CA THR A 133 -8.39 -22.71 -9.68
C THR A 133 -8.25 -24.10 -10.31
N LEU A 134 -7.03 -24.66 -10.36
CA LEU A 134 -6.69 -25.98 -10.91
C LEU A 134 -6.49 -27.01 -9.80
#